data_AF-A0A7Z0E9T0-F1
#
_entry.id   AF-A0A7Z0E9T0-F1
#
_cell.length_a   1.000
_cell.length_b   1.000
_cell.length_c   1.000
_cell.angle_alpha   90.00
_cell.angle_beta   90.00
_cell.angle_gamma   90.00
#
_symmetry.space_group_name_H-M   'P 1'
#
loop_
_entity.id
_entity.type
_entity.pdbx_description
1 polymer ?
#
loop_
_entity_poly.entity_id
_entity_poly.type
_entity_poly.pdbx_seq_one_letter_code
_entity_poly.pdbx_strand_id
1 'polypeptide(L)'
;MSQKALGPAWGSFIRNALLVAVLAGMIYAAFNLRLPPLDELQQRIEDYGWAGWMVFIALYAVVAMTPIPVTVMAVSGGLIFGTLEGSLLSVIGVLIGCFAAYHLARLLGTQAVRKLLGSHGEKVESHLHDAGFEAVFALRLTPGVPYWPVNYGSGAFGVSQRDFVVASMISTVPGQVSLVALGAFIADRTIVNGVVIGVSWAVVIAMTIWAYRSWRGSSNHRLPGAESTAD
;
A
#
# COMPACT_ATOMS: atom_id res chain seq x y z
N MET A 1 19.40 -40.81 19.91
CA MET A 1 20.05 -39.62 19.33
C MET A 1 20.44 -39.91 17.89
N SER A 2 19.78 -39.30 16.91
CA SER A 2 20.29 -39.26 15.52
C SER A 2 19.78 -37.99 14.87
N GLN A 3 20.69 -37.05 14.62
CA GLN A 3 20.44 -35.76 13.99
C GLN A 3 20.11 -35.97 12.51
N LYS A 4 18.95 -35.47 12.05
CA LYS A 4 18.70 -35.26 10.63
C LYS A 4 19.60 -34.14 10.14
N ALA A 5 20.52 -34.46 9.24
CA ALA A 5 21.30 -33.49 8.49
C ALA A 5 20.36 -32.64 7.61
N LEU A 6 20.26 -31.35 7.94
CA LEU A 6 19.58 -30.35 7.12
C LEU A 6 20.50 -30.00 5.94
N GLY A 7 20.14 -30.42 4.73
CA GLY A 7 20.84 -30.02 3.51
C GLY A 7 20.84 -28.50 3.30
N PRO A 8 21.80 -27.94 2.54
CA PRO A 8 21.91 -26.50 2.35
C PRO A 8 20.63 -25.95 1.70
N ALA A 9 20.11 -24.87 2.27
CA ALA A 9 18.87 -24.21 1.86
C ALA A 9 19.03 -23.47 0.51
N TRP A 10 19.33 -24.21 -0.55
CA TRP A 10 19.61 -23.70 -1.90
C TRP A 10 18.48 -22.83 -2.45
N GLY A 11 17.23 -23.17 -2.12
CA GLY A 11 16.06 -22.38 -2.51
C GLY A 11 15.98 -21.00 -1.87
N SER A 12 16.40 -20.84 -0.60
CA SER A 12 16.41 -19.52 0.04
C SER A 12 17.57 -18.66 -0.44
N PHE A 13 18.69 -19.27 -0.77
CA PHE A 13 19.84 -18.60 -1.39
C PHE A 13 19.50 -18.04 -2.77
N ILE A 14 18.91 -18.86 -3.66
CA ILE A 14 18.48 -18.45 -5.00
C ILE A 14 17.43 -17.34 -4.91
N ARG A 15 16.44 -17.47 -4.03
CA ARG A 15 15.42 -16.44 -3.79
C ARG A 15 16.04 -15.12 -3.33
N ASN A 16 16.94 -15.17 -2.36
CA ASN A 16 17.59 -13.96 -1.82
C ASN A 16 18.51 -13.32 -2.88
N ALA A 17 19.23 -14.11 -3.67
CA ALA A 17 20.04 -13.63 -4.77
C ALA A 17 19.19 -12.95 -5.86
N LEU A 18 18.04 -13.51 -6.21
CA LEU A 18 17.06 -12.89 -7.12
C LEU A 18 16.54 -11.56 -6.57
N LEU A 19 16.18 -11.50 -5.28
CA LEU A 19 15.72 -10.26 -4.65
C LEU A 19 16.81 -9.18 -4.66
N VAL A 20 18.05 -9.54 -4.36
CA VAL A 20 19.19 -8.61 -4.41
C VAL A 20 19.48 -8.17 -5.84
N ALA A 21 19.38 -9.06 -6.84
CA ALA A 21 19.58 -8.73 -8.24
C ALA A 21 18.50 -7.77 -8.76
N VAL A 22 17.23 -7.97 -8.38
CA VAL A 22 16.14 -7.06 -8.73
C VAL A 22 16.32 -5.70 -8.05
N LEU A 23 16.66 -5.67 -6.75
CA LEU A 23 16.98 -4.44 -6.03
C LEU A 23 18.16 -3.69 -6.65
N ALA A 24 19.25 -4.38 -6.95
CA ALA A 24 20.42 -3.81 -7.60
C ALA A 24 20.10 -3.29 -9.00
N GLY A 25 19.28 -4.02 -9.76
CA GLY A 25 18.78 -3.60 -11.07
C GLY A 25 17.92 -2.32 -10.99
N MET A 26 17.03 -2.23 -10.00
CA MET A 26 16.21 -1.02 -9.75
C MET A 26 17.07 0.18 -9.33
N ILE A 27 18.05 -0.04 -8.44
CA ILE A 27 18.99 1.01 -8.01
C ILE A 27 19.86 1.46 -9.19
N TYR A 28 20.42 0.53 -9.95
CA TYR A 28 21.23 0.82 -11.14
C TYR A 28 20.42 1.61 -12.18
N ALA A 29 19.19 1.19 -12.45
CA ALA A 29 18.27 1.89 -13.34
C ALA A 29 17.98 3.30 -12.82
N ALA A 30 17.70 3.47 -11.52
CA ALA A 30 17.43 4.79 -10.94
C ALA A 30 18.59 5.79 -11.09
N PHE A 31 19.84 5.33 -11.03
CA PHE A 31 21.03 6.19 -11.17
C PHE A 31 21.53 6.33 -12.62
N ASN A 32 21.24 5.39 -13.51
CA ASN A 32 21.73 5.39 -14.89
C ASN A 32 20.68 5.75 -15.94
N LEU A 33 19.39 5.73 -15.60
CA LEU A 33 18.34 6.26 -16.46
C LEU A 33 18.43 7.78 -16.46
N ARG A 34 19.01 8.33 -17.53
CA ARG A 34 18.81 9.74 -17.87
C ARG A 34 17.35 9.90 -18.28
N LEU A 35 16.54 10.35 -17.34
CA LEU A 35 15.15 10.67 -17.63
C LEU A 35 15.13 11.85 -18.61
N PRO A 36 14.41 11.72 -19.74
CA PRO A 36 14.19 12.85 -20.62
C PRO A 36 13.47 13.99 -19.86
N PRO A 37 13.54 15.22 -20.39
CA PRO A 37 12.68 16.32 -19.95
C PRO A 37 11.21 15.87 -19.82
N LEU A 38 10.49 16.42 -18.83
CA LEU A 38 9.13 15.96 -18.49
C LEU A 38 8.16 16.05 -19.68
N ASP A 39 8.30 17.10 -20.48
CA ASP A 39 7.58 17.35 -21.73
C ASP A 39 7.84 16.27 -22.79
N GLU A 40 9.11 15.90 -23.01
CA GLU A 40 9.45 14.79 -23.91
C GLU A 40 8.95 13.44 -23.38
N LEU A 41 8.95 13.24 -22.07
CA LEU A 41 8.46 12.02 -21.45
C LEU A 41 6.94 11.89 -21.55
N GLN A 42 6.20 12.98 -21.33
CA GLN A 42 4.76 13.06 -21.55
C GLN A 42 4.44 12.75 -23.01
N GLN A 43 5.09 13.43 -23.96
CA GLN A 43 4.83 13.24 -25.39
C GLN A 43 5.13 11.80 -25.85
N ARG A 44 6.24 11.21 -25.39
CA ARG A 44 6.54 9.80 -25.69
C ARG A 44 5.51 8.85 -25.10
N ILE A 45 5.02 9.10 -23.90
CA ILE A 45 4.01 8.25 -23.26
C ILE A 45 2.67 8.39 -23.97
N GLU A 46 2.30 9.59 -24.42
CA GLU A 46 1.15 9.84 -25.28
C GLU A 46 1.25 9.06 -26.60
N ASP A 47 2.44 9.03 -27.22
CA ASP A 47 2.68 8.26 -28.45
C ASP A 47 2.45 6.75 -28.27
N TYR A 48 2.69 6.21 -27.06
CA TYR A 48 2.40 4.80 -26.72
C TYR A 48 0.92 4.55 -26.37
N GLY A 49 0.11 5.59 -26.15
CA GLY A 49 -1.31 5.49 -25.84
C GLY A 49 -1.62 4.53 -24.68
N TRP A 50 -2.53 3.57 -24.93
CA TRP A 50 -3.00 2.61 -23.91
C TRP A 50 -1.90 1.73 -23.31
N ALA A 51 -0.79 1.51 -24.04
CA ALA A 51 0.33 0.74 -23.51
C ALA A 51 1.03 1.48 -22.35
N GLY A 52 1.12 2.82 -22.42
CA GLY A 52 1.67 3.64 -21.34
C GLY A 52 0.86 3.50 -20.05
N TRP A 53 -0.47 3.48 -20.17
CA TRP A 53 -1.38 3.25 -19.04
C TRP A 53 -1.17 1.88 -18.40
N MET A 54 -1.07 0.82 -19.21
CA MET A 54 -0.85 -0.53 -18.70
C MET A 54 0.49 -0.69 -17.99
N VAL A 55 1.56 -0.13 -18.56
CA VAL A 55 2.89 -0.15 -17.93
C VAL A 55 2.86 0.59 -16.61
N PHE A 56 2.24 1.77 -16.55
CA PHE A 56 2.11 2.53 -15.30
C PHE A 56 1.34 1.75 -14.23
N ILE A 57 0.19 1.16 -14.58
CA ILE A 57 -0.61 0.33 -13.67
C ILE A 57 0.22 -0.85 -13.14
N ALA A 58 0.93 -1.55 -14.02
CA ALA A 58 1.76 -2.69 -13.64
C ALA A 58 2.91 -2.29 -12.70
N LEU A 59 3.61 -1.21 -13.01
CA LEU A 59 4.67 -0.67 -12.15
C LEU A 59 4.13 -0.24 -10.79
N TYR A 60 2.97 0.44 -10.78
CA TYR A 60 2.33 0.85 -9.54
C TYR A 60 1.99 -0.37 -8.68
N ALA A 61 1.35 -1.39 -9.28
CA ALA A 61 1.01 -2.61 -8.58
C ALA A 61 2.23 -3.28 -7.94
N VAL A 62 3.35 -3.36 -8.68
CA VAL A 62 4.62 -3.88 -8.15
C VAL A 62 5.11 -3.02 -6.98
N VAL A 63 5.14 -1.69 -7.12
CA VAL A 63 5.56 -0.78 -6.05
C VAL A 63 4.71 -0.96 -4.79
N ALA A 64 3.38 -1.08 -4.92
CA ALA A 64 2.46 -1.29 -3.82
C ALA A 64 2.63 -2.64 -3.09
N MET A 65 3.32 -3.62 -3.71
CA MET A 65 3.71 -4.87 -3.07
C MET A 65 5.04 -4.78 -2.30
N THR A 66 5.76 -3.67 -2.41
CA THR A 66 7.10 -3.48 -1.83
C THR A 66 7.07 -2.43 -0.71
N PRO A 67 8.16 -2.29 0.07
CA PRO A 67 8.31 -1.19 1.01
C PRO A 67 8.49 0.19 0.36
N ILE A 68 8.57 0.27 -0.97
CA ILE A 68 8.73 1.53 -1.69
C ILE A 68 7.48 2.38 -1.50
N PRO A 69 7.63 3.67 -1.16
CA PRO A 69 6.48 4.57 -0.98
C PRO A 69 5.67 4.72 -2.28
N VAL A 70 4.38 4.36 -2.22
CA VAL A 70 3.42 4.54 -3.33
C VAL A 70 3.23 6.01 -3.74
N THR A 71 3.62 6.95 -2.87
CA THR A 71 3.72 8.39 -3.14
C THR A 71 4.52 8.70 -4.39
N VAL A 72 5.62 7.96 -4.64
CA VAL A 72 6.45 8.18 -5.83
C VAL A 72 5.61 7.95 -7.09
N MET A 73 4.90 6.83 -7.15
CA MET A 73 4.05 6.49 -8.30
C MET A 73 2.86 7.45 -8.45
N ALA A 74 2.22 7.85 -7.35
CA ALA A 74 1.10 8.78 -7.38
C ALA A 74 1.51 10.16 -7.94
N VAL A 75 2.61 10.72 -7.43
CA VAL A 75 3.13 12.01 -7.91
C VAL A 75 3.57 11.90 -9.37
N SER A 76 4.26 10.83 -9.76
CA SER A 76 4.59 10.56 -11.16
C SER A 76 3.35 10.46 -12.04
N GLY A 77 2.29 9.81 -11.58
CA GLY A 77 1.02 9.71 -12.32
C GLY A 77 0.40 11.08 -12.56
N GLY A 78 0.46 11.97 -11.57
CA GLY A 78 -0.01 13.35 -11.72
C GLY A 78 0.85 14.19 -12.65
N LEU A 79 2.18 14.02 -12.59
CA LEU A 79 3.12 14.69 -13.48
C LEU A 79 2.94 14.23 -14.93
N ILE A 80 2.65 12.96 -15.18
CA ILE A 80 2.60 12.38 -16.53
C ILE A 80 1.21 12.49 -17.15
N PHE A 81 0.17 12.12 -16.40
CA PHE A 81 -1.21 11.97 -16.91
C PHE A 81 -2.17 13.03 -16.37
N GLY A 82 -1.69 13.97 -15.57
CA GLY A 82 -2.53 14.96 -14.91
C GLY A 82 -3.42 14.38 -13.81
N THR A 83 -4.28 15.22 -13.24
CA THR A 83 -5.05 14.89 -12.04
C THR A 83 -6.07 13.78 -12.27
N LEU A 84 -6.85 13.84 -13.36
CA LEU A 84 -7.97 12.92 -13.56
C LEU A 84 -7.49 11.53 -13.98
N GLU A 85 -6.79 11.43 -15.10
CA GLU A 85 -6.29 10.15 -15.62
C GLU A 85 -5.27 9.54 -14.68
N GLY A 86 -4.33 10.35 -14.18
CA GLY A 86 -3.34 9.90 -13.19
C GLY A 86 -3.99 9.32 -11.94
N SER A 87 -5.14 9.86 -11.49
CA SER A 87 -5.85 9.35 -10.31
C SER A 87 -6.50 8.01 -10.60
N LEU A 88 -7.17 7.87 -11.74
CA LEU A 88 -7.80 6.61 -12.14
C LEU A 88 -6.75 5.50 -12.28
N LEU A 89 -5.66 5.76 -13.01
CA LEU A 89 -4.59 4.81 -13.22
C LEU A 89 -3.88 4.46 -11.90
N SER A 90 -3.63 5.45 -11.04
CA SER A 90 -2.99 5.23 -9.73
C SER A 90 -3.85 4.40 -8.79
N VAL A 91 -5.15 4.68 -8.73
CA VAL A 91 -6.11 3.92 -7.91
C VAL A 91 -6.21 2.47 -8.40
N ILE A 92 -6.29 2.25 -9.71
CA ILE A 92 -6.32 0.89 -10.28
C ILE A 92 -5.03 0.15 -9.93
N GLY A 93 -3.87 0.76 -10.20
CA GLY A 93 -2.56 0.16 -9.94
C GLY A 93 -2.33 -0.17 -8.46
N VAL A 94 -2.62 0.77 -7.55
CA VAL A 94 -2.44 0.54 -6.11
C VAL A 94 -3.36 -0.56 -5.59
N LEU A 95 -4.60 -0.64 -6.06
CA LEU A 95 -5.55 -1.67 -5.62
C LEU A 95 -5.16 -3.05 -6.12
N ILE A 96 -4.70 -3.17 -7.37
CA ILE A 96 -4.15 -4.44 -7.90
C ILE A 96 -2.95 -4.88 -7.05
N GLY A 97 -2.02 -3.98 -6.74
CA GLY A 97 -0.87 -4.29 -5.90
C GLY A 97 -1.24 -4.67 -4.47
N CYS A 98 -2.20 -3.97 -3.86
CA CYS A 98 -2.74 -4.31 -2.54
C CYS A 98 -3.35 -5.72 -2.53
N PHE A 99 -4.13 -6.04 -3.56
CA PHE A 99 -4.76 -7.34 -3.72
C PHE A 99 -3.73 -8.47 -3.91
N ALA A 100 -2.73 -8.24 -4.77
CA ALA A 100 -1.64 -9.19 -5.00
C ALA A 100 -0.82 -9.43 -3.73
N ALA A 101 -0.45 -8.39 -3.00
CA ALA A 101 0.27 -8.49 -1.73
C ALA A 101 -0.53 -9.24 -0.66
N TYR A 102 -1.84 -8.96 -0.55
CA TYR A 102 -2.75 -9.67 0.35
C TYR A 102 -2.79 -11.17 0.07
N HIS A 103 -2.96 -11.56 -1.21
CA HIS A 103 -3.00 -12.98 -1.58
C HIS A 103 -1.64 -13.66 -1.42
N LEU A 104 -0.55 -12.97 -1.76
CA LEU A 104 0.80 -13.47 -1.52
C LEU A 104 1.04 -13.74 -0.03
N ALA A 105 0.61 -12.83 0.84
CA ALA A 105 0.72 -13.01 2.28
C ALA A 105 -0.10 -14.20 2.80
N ARG A 106 -1.32 -14.40 2.27
CA ARG A 106 -2.16 -15.55 2.60
C ARG A 106 -1.50 -16.88 2.18
N LEU A 107 -0.80 -16.90 1.06
CA LEU A 107 -0.05 -18.08 0.60
C LEU A 107 1.21 -18.34 1.44
N LEU A 108 1.92 -17.29 1.86
CA LEU A 108 3.12 -17.41 2.69
C LEU A 108 2.81 -17.85 4.13
N GLY A 109 1.61 -17.52 4.62
CA GLY A 109 1.14 -17.85 5.95
C GLY A 109 1.69 -16.94 7.05
N THR A 110 1.04 -17.02 8.22
CA THR A 110 1.22 -16.12 9.36
C THR A 110 2.66 -16.03 9.87
N GLN A 111 3.36 -17.17 10.00
CA GLN A 111 4.73 -17.18 10.55
C GLN A 111 5.75 -16.50 9.63
N ALA A 112 5.64 -16.68 8.32
CA ALA A 112 6.52 -16.05 7.34
C ALA A 112 6.30 -14.54 7.30
N VAL A 113 5.03 -14.11 7.33
CA VAL A 113 4.68 -12.69 7.28
C VAL A 113 5.05 -11.98 8.58
N ARG A 114 4.89 -12.57 9.76
CA ARG A 114 5.39 -11.98 11.02
C ARG A 114 6.89 -11.66 10.95
N LYS A 115 7.69 -12.58 10.40
CA LYS A 115 9.13 -12.35 10.17
C LYS A 115 9.39 -11.23 9.17
N LEU A 116 8.58 -11.15 8.11
CA LEU A 116 8.68 -10.10 7.08
C LEU A 116 8.32 -8.71 7.63
N LEU A 117 7.28 -8.62 8.47
CA LEU A 117 6.80 -7.37 9.06
C LEU A 117 7.80 -6.76 10.04
N GLY A 118 8.65 -7.57 10.68
CA GLY A 118 9.67 -7.12 11.62
C GLY A 118 9.05 -6.26 12.73
N SER A 119 9.55 -5.04 12.90
CA SER A 119 9.06 -4.07 13.89
C SER A 119 7.61 -3.63 13.71
N HIS A 120 7.04 -3.79 12.51
CA HIS A 120 5.63 -3.47 12.26
C HIS A 120 4.70 -4.62 12.64
N GLY A 121 5.24 -5.83 12.88
CA GLY A 121 4.48 -7.06 13.10
C GLY A 121 3.50 -6.94 14.26
N GLU A 122 3.97 -6.54 15.44
CA GLU A 122 3.15 -6.45 16.65
C GLU A 122 2.06 -5.39 16.57
N LYS A 123 2.35 -4.21 15.99
CA LYS A 123 1.36 -3.16 15.76
C LYS A 123 0.28 -3.62 14.79
N VAL A 124 0.67 -4.22 13.67
CA VAL A 124 -0.27 -4.69 12.65
C VAL A 124 -1.09 -5.86 13.17
N GLU A 125 -0.46 -6.80 13.88
CA GLU A 125 -1.12 -7.97 14.44
C GLU A 125 -2.11 -7.61 15.54
N SER A 126 -1.74 -6.75 16.51
CA SER A 126 -2.64 -6.30 17.57
C SER A 126 -3.87 -5.58 17.04
N HIS A 127 -3.74 -4.85 15.94
CA HIS A 127 -4.86 -4.15 15.30
C HIS A 127 -5.66 -5.05 14.36
N LEU A 128 -5.08 -6.18 13.94
CA LEU A 128 -5.72 -7.14 13.03
C LEU A 128 -6.24 -8.42 13.72
N HIS A 129 -6.05 -8.57 15.03
CA HIS A 129 -6.69 -9.63 15.82
C HIS A 129 -8.20 -9.35 15.89
N ASP A 130 -9.04 -10.33 15.55
CA ASP A 130 -10.50 -10.20 15.38
C ASP A 130 -10.95 -9.23 14.26
N ALA A 131 -10.09 -9.00 13.25
CA ALA A 131 -10.30 -7.92 12.29
C ALA A 131 -11.25 -8.22 11.12
N GLY A 132 -12.15 -7.26 10.91
CA GLY A 132 -12.92 -7.04 9.68
C GLY A 132 -12.59 -5.69 9.03
N PHE A 133 -13.57 -5.14 8.31
CA PHE A 133 -13.44 -3.88 7.55
C PHE A 133 -12.88 -2.72 8.39
N GLU A 134 -13.38 -2.53 9.60
CA GLU A 134 -13.05 -1.38 10.47
C GLU A 134 -11.56 -1.35 10.85
N ALA A 135 -10.97 -2.51 11.13
CA ALA A 135 -9.57 -2.63 11.51
C ALA A 135 -8.64 -2.22 10.37
N VAL A 136 -8.88 -2.73 9.15
CA VAL A 136 -8.11 -2.35 7.97
C VAL A 136 -8.27 -0.87 7.65
N PHE A 137 -9.51 -0.37 7.74
CA PHE A 137 -9.83 1.02 7.46
C PHE A 137 -9.12 1.97 8.44
N ALA A 138 -9.20 1.70 9.74
CA ALA A 138 -8.53 2.48 10.78
C ALA A 138 -7.00 2.43 10.63
N LEU A 139 -6.44 1.26 10.34
CA LEU A 139 -5.00 1.10 10.20
C LEU A 139 -4.45 1.87 8.99
N ARG A 140 -5.22 1.95 7.88
CA ARG A 140 -4.85 2.77 6.70
C ARG A 140 -4.94 4.27 6.94
N LEU A 141 -5.85 4.72 7.80
CA LEU A 141 -5.98 6.13 8.17
C LEU A 141 -5.00 6.55 9.27
N THR A 142 -4.39 5.59 9.95
CA THR A 142 -3.38 5.85 10.98
C THR A 142 -2.11 6.41 10.34
N PRO A 143 -1.69 7.63 10.71
CA PRO A 143 -0.47 8.21 10.19
C PRO A 143 0.75 7.36 10.51
N GLY A 144 1.68 7.26 9.56
CA GLY A 144 2.96 6.58 9.75
C GLY A 144 2.91 5.06 9.64
N VAL A 145 1.77 4.45 9.32
CA VAL A 145 1.71 3.04 8.92
C VAL A 145 1.85 2.95 7.40
N PRO A 146 2.93 2.34 6.86
CA PRO A 146 3.08 2.20 5.42
C PRO A 146 2.01 1.29 4.82
N TYR A 147 1.84 1.28 3.48
CA TYR A 147 0.85 0.42 2.82
C TYR A 147 1.22 -1.07 2.92
N TRP A 148 2.51 -1.39 2.80
CA TRP A 148 2.96 -2.79 2.73
C TRP A 148 2.62 -3.60 4.01
N PRO A 149 2.85 -3.14 5.25
CA PRO A 149 2.53 -3.92 6.44
C PRO A 149 1.04 -4.21 6.55
N VAL A 150 0.19 -3.26 6.16
CA VAL A 150 -1.27 -3.44 6.15
C VAL A 150 -1.67 -4.50 5.13
N ASN A 151 -1.16 -4.41 3.91
CA ASN A 151 -1.47 -5.38 2.85
C ASN A 151 -1.08 -6.81 3.24
N TYR A 152 0.16 -7.00 3.69
CA TYR A 152 0.65 -8.33 4.06
C TYR A 152 0.03 -8.81 5.38
N GLY A 153 -0.13 -7.94 6.38
CA GLY A 153 -0.77 -8.26 7.64
C GLY A 153 -2.22 -8.70 7.46
N SER A 154 -3.01 -7.97 6.68
CA SER A 154 -4.41 -8.33 6.41
C SER A 154 -4.54 -9.70 5.73
N GLY A 155 -3.63 -10.05 4.81
CA GLY A 155 -3.63 -11.36 4.18
C GLY A 155 -3.24 -12.50 5.11
N ALA A 156 -2.28 -12.25 6.01
CA ALA A 156 -1.71 -13.24 6.91
C ALA A 156 -2.48 -13.45 8.22
N PHE A 157 -3.24 -12.46 8.66
CA PHE A 157 -3.95 -12.46 9.94
C PHE A 157 -5.47 -12.65 9.79
N GLY A 158 -5.90 -13.26 8.68
CA GLY A 158 -7.25 -13.81 8.56
C GLY A 158 -8.36 -12.82 8.18
N VAL A 159 -8.04 -11.57 7.86
CA VAL A 159 -9.04 -10.59 7.36
C VAL A 159 -9.70 -11.15 6.10
N SER A 160 -11.02 -10.99 5.96
CA SER A 160 -11.72 -11.43 4.74
C SER A 160 -11.28 -10.60 3.52
N GLN A 161 -11.21 -11.23 2.35
CA GLN A 161 -10.82 -10.55 1.11
C GLN A 161 -11.76 -9.38 0.79
N ARG A 162 -13.06 -9.57 1.04
CA ARG A 162 -14.07 -8.54 0.83
C ARG A 162 -13.81 -7.33 1.71
N ASP A 163 -13.62 -7.54 3.01
CA ASP A 163 -13.38 -6.45 3.97
C ASP A 163 -12.09 -5.71 3.65
N PHE A 164 -11.02 -6.44 3.31
CA PHE A 164 -9.76 -5.85 2.90
C PHE A 164 -9.92 -4.96 1.67
N VAL A 165 -10.54 -5.46 0.60
CA VAL A 165 -10.70 -4.70 -0.66
C VAL A 165 -11.57 -3.46 -0.43
N VAL A 166 -12.73 -3.60 0.21
CA VAL A 166 -13.65 -2.48 0.43
C VAL A 166 -13.01 -1.42 1.35
N ALA A 167 -12.36 -1.82 2.44
CA ALA A 167 -11.65 -0.89 3.33
C ALA A 167 -10.52 -0.17 2.59
N SER A 168 -9.75 -0.92 1.78
CA SER A 168 -8.64 -0.38 1.01
C SER A 168 -9.12 0.63 -0.03
N MET A 169 -10.18 0.32 -0.79
CA MET A 169 -10.76 1.22 -1.78
C MET A 169 -11.19 2.55 -1.16
N ILE A 170 -11.99 2.50 -0.10
CA ILE A 170 -12.58 3.71 0.48
C ILE A 170 -11.50 4.59 1.12
N SER A 171 -10.58 3.99 1.89
CA SER A 171 -9.53 4.76 2.58
C SER A 171 -8.45 5.31 1.65
N THR A 172 -8.14 4.61 0.57
CA THR A 172 -6.99 4.94 -0.31
C THR A 172 -7.33 6.02 -1.32
N VAL A 173 -8.56 6.03 -1.86
CA VAL A 173 -8.93 6.91 -2.98
C VAL A 173 -8.68 8.39 -2.69
N PRO A 174 -9.16 8.98 -1.57
CA PRO A 174 -8.96 10.41 -1.32
C PRO A 174 -7.47 10.77 -1.15
N GLY A 175 -6.71 9.94 -0.43
CA GLY A 175 -5.27 10.15 -0.25
C GLY A 175 -4.51 10.06 -1.57
N GLN A 176 -4.87 9.11 -2.43
CA GLN A 176 -4.26 8.94 -3.75
C GLN A 176 -4.56 10.10 -4.68
N VAL A 177 -5.83 10.50 -4.78
CA VAL A 177 -6.24 11.65 -5.60
C VAL A 177 -5.49 12.91 -5.17
N SER A 178 -5.32 13.13 -3.87
CA SER A 178 -4.53 14.26 -3.35
C SER A 178 -3.08 14.24 -3.83
N LEU A 179 -2.41 13.08 -3.77
CA LEU A 179 -1.01 12.94 -4.16
C LEU A 179 -0.81 13.07 -5.68
N VAL A 180 -1.74 12.54 -6.47
CA VAL A 180 -1.73 12.72 -7.92
C VAL A 180 -1.99 14.18 -8.27
N ALA A 181 -2.98 14.82 -7.66
CA ALA A 181 -3.27 16.23 -7.88
C ALA A 181 -2.08 17.13 -7.47
N LEU A 182 -1.32 16.74 -6.45
CA LEU A 182 -0.07 17.40 -6.09
C LEU A 182 0.98 17.28 -7.20
N GLY A 183 1.16 16.07 -7.77
CA GLY A 183 2.04 15.88 -8.93
C GLY A 183 1.61 16.73 -10.13
N ALA A 184 0.32 16.75 -10.45
CA ALA A 184 -0.22 17.58 -11.52
C ALA A 184 -0.07 19.07 -11.24
N PHE A 185 -0.22 19.52 -9.99
CA PHE A 185 0.01 20.91 -9.58
C PHE A 185 1.47 21.34 -9.73
N ILE A 186 2.42 20.41 -9.54
CA ILE A 186 3.85 20.67 -9.76
C ILE A 186 4.13 20.87 -11.26
N ALA A 187 3.54 20.04 -12.13
CA ALA A 187 3.67 20.18 -13.58
C ALA A 187 2.99 21.46 -14.10
N ASP A 188 1.74 21.68 -13.69
CA ASP A 188 0.93 22.83 -14.09
C ASP A 188 0.13 23.40 -12.90
N ARG A 189 0.46 24.63 -12.53
CA ARG A 189 -0.09 25.32 -11.35
C ARG A 189 -1.46 25.89 -11.64
N THR A 190 -2.47 25.03 -11.67
CA THR A 190 -3.87 25.43 -11.82
C THR A 190 -4.59 25.50 -10.48
N ILE A 191 -5.58 26.40 -10.38
CA ILE A 191 -6.46 26.49 -9.21
C ILE A 191 -7.23 25.17 -9.03
N VAL A 192 -7.62 24.50 -10.12
CA VAL A 192 -8.33 23.22 -10.09
C VAL A 192 -7.52 22.17 -9.34
N ASN A 193 -6.24 21.99 -9.67
CA ASN A 193 -5.37 21.04 -8.98
C ASN A 193 -5.24 21.40 -7.48
N GLY A 194 -5.12 22.68 -7.15
CA GLY A 194 -5.10 23.16 -5.75
C GLY A 194 -6.38 22.84 -4.98
N VAL A 195 -7.55 23.05 -5.59
CA VAL A 195 -8.86 22.72 -5.00
C VAL A 195 -8.99 21.22 -4.77
N VAL A 196 -8.58 20.38 -5.74
CA VAL A 196 -8.64 18.92 -5.61
C VAL A 196 -7.78 18.44 -4.44
N ILE A 197 -6.57 18.98 -4.27
CA ILE A 197 -5.71 18.68 -3.11
C ILE A 197 -6.44 19.03 -1.81
N GLY A 198 -6.97 20.25 -1.71
CA GLY A 198 -7.65 20.73 -0.51
C GLY A 198 -8.87 19.90 -0.13
N VAL A 199 -9.75 19.61 -1.09
CA VAL A 199 -10.95 18.78 -0.88
C VAL A 199 -10.55 17.36 -0.49
N SER A 200 -9.57 16.76 -1.17
CA SER A 200 -9.11 15.41 -0.87
C SER A 200 -8.55 15.29 0.55
N TRP A 201 -7.77 16.27 1.02
CA TRP A 201 -7.29 16.31 2.40
C TRP A 201 -8.42 16.52 3.41
N ALA A 202 -9.40 17.37 3.11
CA ALA A 202 -10.58 17.54 3.96
C ALA A 202 -11.34 16.22 4.13
N VAL A 203 -11.50 15.44 3.05
CA VAL A 203 -12.10 14.10 3.08
C VAL A 203 -11.24 13.13 3.92
N VAL A 204 -9.93 13.10 3.73
CA VAL A 204 -9.02 12.26 4.55
C VAL A 204 -9.15 12.61 6.03
N ILE A 205 -9.14 13.89 6.38
CA ILE A 205 -9.28 14.35 7.77
C ILE A 205 -10.64 13.92 8.34
N ALA A 206 -11.73 14.11 7.59
CA ALA A 206 -13.06 13.70 8.00
C ALA A 206 -13.15 12.18 8.22
N MET A 207 -12.59 11.37 7.32
CA MET A 207 -12.52 9.91 7.44
C MET A 207 -11.70 9.49 8.65
N THR A 208 -10.54 10.11 8.89
CA THR A 208 -9.70 9.84 10.06
C THR A 208 -10.43 10.17 11.36
N ILE A 209 -11.07 11.35 11.45
CA ILE A 209 -11.87 11.73 12.63
C ILE A 209 -13.00 10.72 12.86
N TRP A 210 -13.72 10.34 11.80
CA TRP A 210 -14.81 9.37 11.90
C TRP A 210 -14.30 8.00 12.40
N ALA A 211 -13.20 7.49 11.82
CA ALA A 211 -12.58 6.23 12.23
C ALA A 211 -12.13 6.24 13.69
N TYR A 212 -11.51 7.34 14.15
CA TYR A 212 -11.12 7.50 15.55
C TYR A 212 -12.33 7.56 16.50
N ARG A 213 -13.44 8.16 16.08
CA ARG A 213 -14.67 8.26 16.88
C ARG A 213 -15.43 6.93 16.96
N SER A 214 -15.54 6.19 15.86
CA SER A 214 -16.20 4.89 15.85
C SER A 214 -15.46 3.87 16.72
N TRP A 215 -14.13 3.87 16.69
CA TRP A 215 -13.31 3.00 17.54
C TRP A 215 -13.47 3.28 19.04
N ARG A 216 -13.55 4.55 19.45
CA ARG A 216 -13.82 4.92 20.85
C ARG A 216 -15.24 4.55 21.32
N GLY A 217 -16.18 4.38 20.39
CA GLY A 217 -17.53 3.92 20.71
C GLY A 217 -17.60 2.42 21.00
N SER A 218 -16.83 1.62 20.26
CA SER A 218 -16.81 0.15 20.38
C SER A 218 -15.94 -0.36 21.54
N SER A 219 -15.00 0.43 22.06
CA SER A 219 -14.23 0.11 23.27
C SER A 219 -15.06 0.09 24.58
N ASN A 220 -16.38 0.28 24.49
CA ASN A 220 -17.30 0.13 25.62
C ASN A 220 -17.92 -1.29 25.73
N HIS A 221 -17.60 -2.22 24.84
CA HIS A 221 -17.90 -3.65 25.07
C HIS A 221 -16.84 -4.26 25.97
N ARG A 222 -17.11 -4.25 27.28
CA ARG A 222 -16.42 -5.10 28.27
C ARG A 222 -16.49 -6.55 27.80
N LEU A 223 -15.35 -7.23 27.77
CA LEU A 223 -15.28 -8.68 27.59
C LEU A 223 -16.13 -9.35 28.68
N PRO A 224 -17.13 -10.18 28.34
CA PRO A 224 -17.81 -11.03 29.32
C PRO A 224 -16.78 -12.05 29.84
N GLY A 225 -16.35 -11.92 31.10
CA GLY A 225 -15.40 -12.84 31.71
C GLY A 225 -14.46 -12.27 32.79
N ALA A 226 -14.51 -10.98 33.10
CA ALA A 226 -13.79 -10.43 34.26
C ALA A 226 -14.60 -10.62 35.56
N GLU A 227 -14.89 -11.87 35.92
CA GLU A 227 -15.23 -12.25 37.29
C GLU A 227 -14.44 -13.49 37.69
N SER A 228 -13.98 -13.47 38.95
CA SER A 228 -13.30 -14.52 39.72
C SER A 228 -11.79 -14.65 39.51
N THR A 229 -11.03 -13.95 40.36
CA THR A 229 -10.26 -14.60 41.45
C THR A 229 -9.87 -13.53 42.48
N ALA A 230 -10.71 -13.36 43.50
CA ALA A 230 -10.33 -12.77 44.76
C ALA A 230 -10.89 -13.70 45.85
N ASP A 231 -10.13 -14.75 46.12
CA ASP A 231 -10.10 -15.43 47.42
C ASP A 231 -8.73 -15.11 48.04
#